data_AF-A0AAJ6E5W6-F1
#
_entry.id   AF-A0AAJ6E5W6-F1
#
_cell.length_a   1.000
_cell.length_b   1.000
_cell.length_c   1.000
_cell.angle_alpha   90.00
_cell.angle_beta   90.00
_cell.angle_gamma   90.00
#
_symmetry.space_group_name_H-M   'P 1'
#
loop_
_entity.id
_entity.type
_entity.pdbx_description
1 polymer ?
#
loop_
_entity_poly.entity_id
_entity_poly.type
_entity_poly.pdbx_seq_one_letter_code
_entity_poly.pdbx_strand_id
1 'polypeptide(L)'
;MIQIEEIEIVEFRGIRHLKRSLGRRSLGVAGPNGTGKSGIVDAIEFALTGNITRLGGTGTAELSVKAHAPHVDSSKKPENALVRLKV
;
A
#
# COMPACT_ATOMS: atom_id res chain seq x y z
N MET A 1 -10.63 4.86 -17.97
CA MET A 1 -9.99 5.57 -16.84
C MET A 1 -10.39 4.84 -15.56
N ILE A 2 -9.45 4.45 -14.70
CA ILE A 2 -9.75 3.68 -13.48
C ILE A 2 -10.27 4.64 -12.40
N GLN A 3 -11.40 4.30 -11.77
CA GLN A 3 -11.95 5.03 -10.62
C GLN A 3 -12.11 4.07 -9.47
N ILE A 4 -11.63 4.43 -8.28
CA ILE A 4 -11.69 3.56 -7.10
C ILE A 4 -12.94 3.93 -6.28
N GLU A 5 -13.82 2.96 -6.05
CA GLU A 5 -15.00 3.08 -5.20
C GLU A 5 -14.66 2.84 -3.72
N GLU A 6 -13.84 1.83 -3.43
CA GLU A 6 -13.41 1.46 -2.08
C GLU A 6 -11.96 0.95 -2.08
N ILE A 7 -11.25 1.23 -0.99
CA ILE A 7 -9.92 0.69 -0.72
C ILE A 7 -9.89 0.03 0.67
N GLU A 8 -9.30 -1.15 0.75
CA GLU A 8 -8.98 -1.88 1.98
C GLU A 8 -7.49 -2.23 1.97
N ILE A 9 -6.77 -1.86 3.04
CA ILE A 9 -5.34 -2.08 3.25
C ILE A 9 -5.18 -2.75 4.61
N VAL A 10 -4.50 -3.90 4.66
CA VAL A 10 -4.22 -4.64 5.91
C VAL A 10 -2.75 -5.01 5.95
N GLU A 11 -2.10 -4.76 7.09
CA GLU A 11 -0.69 -5.10 7.37
C GLU A 11 0.27 -4.76 6.22
N PHE A 12 0.14 -3.57 5.65
CA PHE A 12 0.88 -3.14 4.47
C PHE A 12 1.56 -1.79 4.71
N ARG A 13 2.88 -1.73 4.48
CA ARG A 13 3.74 -0.55 4.69
C ARG A 13 3.57 0.00 6.11
N GLY A 14 3.26 1.29 6.29
CA GLY A 14 3.02 1.87 7.61
C GLY A 14 1.59 1.69 8.13
N ILE A 15 0.75 0.87 7.47
CA ILE A 15 -0.68 0.77 7.74
C ILE A 15 -1.01 -0.61 8.28
N ARG A 16 -1.53 -0.66 9.51
CA ARG A 16 -2.04 -1.89 10.13
C ARG A 16 -3.40 -2.29 9.55
N HIS A 17 -4.33 -1.34 9.50
CA HIS A 17 -5.65 -1.55 8.90
C HIS A 17 -6.26 -0.20 8.47
N LEU A 18 -6.71 -0.12 7.22
CA LEU A 18 -7.45 1.01 6.69
C LEU A 18 -8.52 0.48 5.73
N LYS A 19 -9.78 0.82 5.96
CA LYS A 19 -10.88 0.59 5.01
C LYS A 19 -11.65 1.87 4.79
N ARG A 20 -11.76 2.32 3.54
CA ARG A 20 -12.43 3.57 3.19
C ARG A 20 -13.17 3.49 1.86
N SER A 21 -14.43 3.92 1.88
CA SER A 21 -15.19 4.22 0.67
C SER A 21 -14.77 5.60 0.13
N LEU A 22 -14.37 5.64 -1.13
CA LEU A 22 -13.98 6.86 -1.85
C LEU A 22 -15.14 7.38 -2.70
N GLY A 23 -16.08 6.50 -3.09
CA GLY A 23 -17.24 6.86 -3.89
C GLY A 23 -16.85 7.47 -5.23
N ARG A 24 -15.71 7.06 -5.81
CA ARG A 24 -15.14 7.60 -7.05
C ARG A 24 -14.84 9.11 -7.00
N ARG A 25 -14.64 9.66 -5.79
CA ARG A 25 -14.24 11.06 -5.55
C ARG A 25 -12.77 11.17 -5.20
N SER A 26 -12.26 12.39 -5.20
CA SER A 26 -10.91 12.70 -4.74
C SER A 26 -10.70 12.31 -3.27
N LEU A 27 -9.53 11.74 -2.98
CA LEU A 27 -9.08 11.37 -1.64
C LEU A 27 -7.98 12.32 -1.17
N GLY A 28 -8.18 13.00 -0.04
CA GLY A 28 -7.14 13.75 0.66
C GLY A 28 -6.52 12.92 1.78
N VAL A 29 -5.19 12.80 1.81
CA VAL A 29 -4.44 12.09 2.85
C VAL A 29 -3.49 13.05 3.54
N ALA A 30 -3.68 13.28 4.83
CA ALA A 30 -2.87 14.19 5.65
C ALA A 30 -2.45 13.54 6.97
N GLY A 31 -1.32 13.99 7.51
CA GLY A 31 -0.75 13.48 8.77
C GLY A 31 0.76 13.72 8.88
N PRO A 32 1.37 13.51 10.06
CA PRO A 32 2.81 13.63 10.28
C PRO A 32 3.67 12.70 9.41
N ASN A 33 4.99 12.93 9.37
CA ASN A 33 5.91 12.02 8.69
C ASN A 33 5.93 10.64 9.35
N GLY A 34 6.09 9.59 8.55
CA GLY A 34 6.12 8.21 9.03
C GLY A 34 4.75 7.56 9.29
N THR A 35 3.62 8.29 9.18
CA THR A 35 2.29 7.73 9.47
C THR A 35 1.65 6.90 8.36
N GLY A 36 2.42 6.50 7.34
CA GLY A 36 1.91 5.63 6.27
C GLY A 36 1.22 6.33 5.09
N LYS A 37 1.28 7.67 4.98
CA LYS A 37 0.66 8.42 3.86
C LYS A 37 1.10 7.91 2.48
N SER A 38 2.41 7.84 2.23
CA SER A 38 2.93 7.26 0.98
C SER A 38 2.63 5.78 0.86
N GLY A 39 2.42 5.07 1.98
CA GLY A 39 1.99 3.68 1.99
C GLY A 39 0.62 3.48 1.34
N ILE A 40 -0.28 4.47 1.38
CA ILE A 40 -1.56 4.43 0.66
C ILE A 40 -1.32 4.47 -0.85
N VAL A 41 -0.39 5.28 -1.31
CA VAL A 41 -0.02 5.36 -2.74
C VAL A 41 0.64 4.07 -3.19
N ASP A 42 1.61 3.57 -2.41
CA ASP A 42 2.28 2.28 -2.64
C ASP A 42 1.23 1.13 -2.71
N ALA A 43 0.18 1.18 -1.88
CA ALA A 43 -0.89 0.17 -1.86
C ALA A 43 -1.73 0.19 -3.14
N ILE A 44 -2.10 1.38 -3.62
CA ILE A 44 -2.85 1.53 -4.87
C ILE A 44 -2.02 1.01 -6.05
N GLU A 45 -0.74 1.37 -6.12
CA GLU A 45 0.18 0.85 -7.15
C GLU A 45 0.27 -0.67 -7.10
N PHE A 46 0.48 -1.24 -5.91
CA PHE A 46 0.57 -2.68 -5.71
C PHE A 46 -0.71 -3.40 -6.14
N ALA A 47 -1.88 -2.90 -5.77
CA ALA A 47 -3.15 -3.53 -6.15
C ALA A 47 -3.42 -3.49 -7.66
N LEU A 48 -2.91 -2.46 -8.37
CA LEU A 48 -3.09 -2.33 -9.82
C LEU A 48 -2.04 -3.09 -10.63
N THR A 49 -0.83 -3.25 -10.11
CA THR A 49 0.33 -3.73 -10.88
C THR A 49 1.00 -4.99 -10.32
N GLY A 50 0.71 -5.35 -9.07
CA GLY A 50 1.43 -6.39 -8.34
C GLY A 50 2.83 -5.97 -7.87
N ASN A 51 3.26 -4.73 -8.11
CA ASN A 51 4.59 -4.24 -7.79
C ASN A 51 4.55 -2.90 -7.05
N ILE A 52 5.70 -2.51 -6.47
CA ILE A 52 5.92 -1.20 -5.87
C ILE A 52 7.21 -0.66 -6.46
N THR A 53 7.11 0.31 -7.38
CA THR A 53 8.26 0.78 -8.18
C THR A 53 9.42 1.23 -7.32
N ARG A 54 9.15 1.89 -6.20
CA ARG A 54 10.21 2.37 -5.28
C ARG A 54 10.95 1.28 -4.50
N LEU A 55 10.48 0.03 -4.53
CA LEU A 55 11.21 -1.10 -3.97
C LEU A 55 12.13 -1.78 -5.00
N GLY A 56 12.12 -1.32 -6.26
CA GLY A 56 13.00 -1.81 -7.31
C GLY A 56 13.83 -0.68 -7.93
N GLY A 57 14.71 -1.07 -8.86
CA GLY A 57 15.60 -0.16 -9.59
C GLY A 57 17.06 -0.24 -9.13
N THR A 58 17.91 0.57 -9.75
CA THR A 58 19.34 0.61 -9.42
C THR A 58 19.55 1.19 -8.02
N GLY A 59 20.36 0.53 -7.19
CA GLY A 59 20.68 1.00 -5.84
C GLY A 59 19.67 0.57 -4.76
N THR A 60 18.66 -0.23 -5.08
CA THR A 60 17.70 -0.75 -4.08
C THR A 60 18.16 -2.05 -3.40
N ALA A 61 19.31 -2.60 -3.78
CA ALA A 61 19.90 -3.81 -3.19
C ALA A 61 18.87 -4.94 -3.00
N GLU A 62 18.65 -5.39 -1.76
CA GLU A 62 17.78 -6.51 -1.40
C GLU A 62 16.31 -6.12 -1.12
N LEU A 63 15.92 -4.89 -1.47
CA LEU A 63 14.52 -4.48 -1.38
C LEU A 63 13.66 -5.34 -2.33
N SER A 64 12.52 -5.80 -1.82
CA SER A 64 11.57 -6.61 -2.56
C SER A 64 10.18 -6.43 -1.99
N VAL A 65 9.16 -6.61 -2.83
CA VAL A 65 7.76 -6.54 -2.42
C VAL A 65 7.48 -7.51 -1.27
N LYS A 66 7.90 -8.78 -1.39
CA LYS A 66 7.63 -9.80 -0.37
C LYS A 66 8.20 -9.44 1.01
N ALA A 67 9.39 -8.85 1.07
CA ALA A 67 10.03 -8.52 2.34
C ALA A 67 9.69 -7.11 2.86
N HIS A 68 9.31 -6.16 1.99
CA HIS A 68 9.23 -4.73 2.34
C HIS A 68 7.88 -4.05 2.02
N ALA A 69 6.95 -4.77 1.39
CA ALA A 69 5.56 -4.34 1.28
C ALA A 69 4.74 -4.58 2.56
N PRO A 70 4.90 -5.71 3.30
CA PRO A 70 4.19 -5.90 4.56
C PRO A 70 4.56 -4.84 5.59
N HIS A 71 3.69 -4.66 6.57
CA HIS A 71 4.00 -3.84 7.74
C HIS A 71 5.24 -4.37 8.45
N VAL A 72 6.06 -3.49 9.05
CA VAL A 72 7.32 -3.88 9.72
C VAL A 72 7.11 -5.02 10.73
N ASP A 73 6.02 -4.93 11.48
CA ASP A 73 5.62 -5.92 12.48
C ASP A 73 4.98 -7.20 11.89
N SER A 74 4.66 -7.21 10.60
CA SER A 74 4.18 -8.38 9.84
C SER A 74 5.18 -8.82 8.75
N SER A 75 6.41 -8.31 8.77
CA SER A 75 7.47 -8.62 7.80
C SER A 75 7.80 -10.12 7.71
N LYS A 76 7.66 -10.85 8.83
CA LYS A 76 7.84 -12.31 8.90
C LYS A 76 6.62 -13.12 8.46
N LYS A 77 5.48 -12.47 8.25
CA LYS A 77 4.20 -13.06 7.83
C LYS A 77 3.60 -12.24 6.68
N PRO A 78 4.27 -12.21 5.51
CA PRO A 78 3.83 -11.42 4.36
C PRO A 78 2.42 -11.77 3.87
N GLU A 79 1.96 -13.00 4.13
CA GLU A 79 0.62 -13.48 3.82
C GLU A 79 -0.51 -12.72 4.52
N ASN A 80 -0.22 -12.00 5.61
CA ASN A 80 -1.19 -11.14 6.27
C ASN A 80 -1.39 -9.81 5.54
N ALA A 81 -0.43 -9.41 4.70
CA ALA A 81 -0.49 -8.16 3.97
C ALA A 81 -1.45 -8.31 2.78
N LEU A 82 -2.46 -7.44 2.71
CA LEU A 82 -3.40 -7.43 1.59
C LEU A 82 -3.80 -6.01 1.23
N VAL A 83 -4.03 -5.79 -0.06
CA VAL A 83 -4.68 -4.59 -0.57
C VAL A 83 -5.79 -5.02 -1.51
N ARG A 84 -6.99 -4.47 -1.31
CA ARG A 84 -8.14 -4.67 -2.19
C ARG A 84 -8.66 -3.32 -2.67
N LEU A 85 -8.93 -3.26 -3.96
CA LEU A 85 -9.62 -2.14 -4.59
C LEU A 85 -10.95 -2.62 -5.14
N LYS A 86 -12.01 -1.86 -4.88
CA LYS A 86 -13.25 -1.92 -5.64
C LYS A 86 -13.22 -0.77 -6.65
N VAL A 87 -13.41 -1.06 -7.93
CA VAL A 87 -13.36 -0.08 -9.04
C VAL A 87 -14.72 0.07 -9.71
#